data_AF-A0A660ZGY0-F1
#
_entry.id   AF-A0A660ZGY0-F1
#
_cell.length_a   1.000
_cell.length_b   1.000
_cell.length_c   1.000
_cell.angle_alpha   90.00
_cell.angle_beta   90.00
_cell.angle_gamma   90.00
#
_symmetry.space_group_name_H-M   'P 1'
#
loop_
_entity.id
_entity.type
_entity.pdbx_description
1 polymer ?
#
loop_
_entity_poly.entity_id
_entity_poly.type
_entity_poly.pdbx_seq_one_letter_code
_entity_poly.pdbx_strand_id
1 'polypeptide(L)'
;MSEDNHQILFMQLVMQNQQIAMMAMGKIKNPVTDKIDRNLEYAKISIDTLDMLLVRTKGNLTEYEEKFLTEALKDLKLNYVDEVEKDKAGSAGKESSEEKETTEENSPEEKSAE
;
A
#
# COMPACT_ATOMS: atom_id res chain seq x y z
N MET A 1 -21.56 -3.37 19.40
CA MET A 1 -20.92 -3.92 18.19
C MET A 1 -21.04 -5.43 18.27
N SER A 2 -21.57 -6.10 17.24
CA SER A 2 -21.65 -7.57 17.19
C SER A 2 -20.29 -8.17 16.81
N GLU A 3 -20.06 -9.44 17.15
CA GLU A 3 -18.83 -10.17 16.76
C GLU A 3 -18.60 -10.12 15.24
N ASP A 4 -19.67 -10.25 14.44
CA ASP A 4 -19.64 -10.10 12.99
C ASP A 4 -19.03 -8.77 12.52
N ASN A 5 -19.28 -7.69 13.27
CA ASN A 5 -18.72 -6.37 12.93
C ASN A 5 -17.21 -6.33 13.18
N HIS A 6 -16.70 -7.01 14.22
CA HIS A 6 -15.25 -7.07 14.46
C HIS A 6 -14.54 -7.90 13.39
N GLN A 7 -15.14 -9.00 12.95
CA GLN A 7 -14.61 -9.82 11.86
C GLN A 7 -14.53 -9.01 10.55
N ILE A 8 -15.61 -8.30 10.18
CA ILE A 8 -15.62 -7.44 8.99
C ILE A 8 -14.52 -6.37 9.06
N LEU A 9 -14.37 -5.71 10.21
CA LEU A 9 -13.36 -4.67 10.40
C LEU A 9 -11.93 -5.24 10.34
N PHE A 10 -11.69 -6.42 10.90
CA PHE A 10 -10.40 -7.09 10.81
C PHE A 10 -10.06 -7.42 9.36
N MET A 11 -11.00 -8.02 8.63
CA MET A 11 -10.84 -8.35 7.21
C MET A 11 -10.56 -7.10 6.37
N GLN A 12 -11.30 -6.01 6.64
CA GLN A 12 -11.09 -4.72 5.97
C GLN A 12 -9.70 -4.14 6.26
N LEU A 13 -9.20 -4.25 7.51
CA LEU A 13 -7.86 -3.81 7.87
C LEU A 13 -6.78 -4.59 7.11
N VAL A 14 -6.94 -5.91 6.98
CA VAL A 14 -6.02 -6.76 6.22
C VAL A 14 -6.04 -6.36 4.74
N MET A 15 -7.23 -6.19 4.15
CA MET A 15 -7.38 -5.75 2.76
C MET A 15 -6.75 -4.38 2.51
N GLN A 16 -6.93 -3.41 3.42
CA GLN A 16 -6.34 -2.08 3.30
C GLN A 16 -4.80 -2.15 3.25
N ASN A 17 -4.19 -2.89 4.17
CA ASN A 17 -2.74 -3.08 4.17
C ASN A 17 -2.25 -3.82 2.92
N GLN A 18 -3.01 -4.80 2.43
CA GLN A 18 -2.70 -5.48 1.18
C GLN A 18 -2.72 -4.53 -0.02
N GLN A 19 -3.71 -3.64 -0.10
CA GLN A 19 -3.78 -2.62 -1.16
C GLN A 19 -2.61 -1.63 -1.08
N ILE A 20 -2.26 -1.16 0.12
CA ILE A 20 -1.11 -0.27 0.33
C ILE A 20 0.18 -0.94 -0.16
N ALA A 21 0.41 -2.21 0.22
CA ALA A 21 1.57 -2.96 -0.23
C ALA A 21 1.61 -3.12 -1.76
N MET A 22 0.49 -3.46 -2.40
CA MET A 22 0.42 -3.61 -3.86
C MET A 22 0.64 -2.30 -4.62
N MET A 23 0.10 -1.19 -4.11
CA MET A 23 0.33 0.14 -4.67
C MET A 23 1.80 0.53 -4.53
N ALA A 24 2.39 0.34 -3.36
CA ALA A 24 3.80 0.62 -3.09
C ALA A 24 4.75 -0.28 -3.89
N MET A 25 4.34 -1.50 -4.25
CA MET A 25 5.06 -2.35 -5.21
C MET A 25 4.94 -1.87 -6.67
N GLY A 26 4.14 -0.83 -6.95
CA GLY A 26 3.89 -0.32 -8.28
C GLY A 26 2.94 -1.20 -9.11
N LYS A 27 2.25 -2.16 -8.48
CA LYS A 27 1.30 -3.06 -9.18
C LYS A 27 -0.06 -2.43 -9.41
N ILE A 28 -0.38 -1.41 -8.63
CA ILE A 28 -1.64 -0.67 -8.69
C ILE A 28 -1.31 0.82 -8.77
N LYS A 29 -2.02 1.56 -9.61
CA LYS A 29 -1.92 3.02 -9.64
C LYS A 29 -2.44 3.62 -8.34
N ASN A 30 -1.79 4.68 -7.88
CA ASN A 30 -2.34 5.46 -6.79
C ASN A 30 -3.63 6.15 -7.28
N PRO A 31 -4.81 5.88 -6.67
CA PRO A 31 -6.09 6.41 -7.13
C PRO A 31 -6.22 7.92 -6.92
N VAL A 32 -5.35 8.53 -6.10
CA VAL A 32 -5.35 9.97 -5.81
C VAL A 32 -4.43 10.72 -6.78
N THR A 33 -3.22 10.20 -7.01
CA THR A 33 -2.22 10.89 -7.86
C THR A 33 -2.27 10.44 -9.32
N ASP A 34 -2.97 9.34 -9.62
CA ASP A 34 -2.97 8.60 -10.91
C ASP A 34 -1.55 8.19 -11.38
N LYS A 35 -0.59 8.18 -10.45
CA LYS A 35 0.81 7.80 -10.69
C LYS A 35 1.07 6.40 -10.15
N ILE A 36 2.06 5.73 -10.75
CA ILE A 36 2.61 4.49 -10.22
C ILE A 36 3.80 4.88 -9.34
N ASP A 37 3.53 5.08 -8.06
CA ASP A 37 4.52 5.45 -7.05
C ASP A 37 5.11 4.17 -6.43
N ARG A 38 6.22 3.68 -7.01
CA ARG A 38 6.89 2.46 -6.56
C ARG A 38 7.87 2.77 -5.42
N ASN A 39 7.54 2.31 -4.23
CA ASN A 39 8.37 2.39 -3.03
C ASN A 39 8.38 1.04 -2.30
N LEU A 40 9.39 0.22 -2.57
CA LEU A 40 9.52 -1.12 -1.99
C LEU A 40 9.73 -1.09 -0.47
N GLU A 41 10.29 -0.01 0.09
CA GLU A 41 10.43 0.11 1.54
C GLU A 41 9.06 0.29 2.20
N TYR A 42 8.19 1.11 1.60
CA TYR A 42 6.83 1.27 2.07
C TYR A 42 5.99 -0.01 1.91
N ALA A 43 6.19 -0.75 0.81
CA ALA A 43 5.57 -2.06 0.63
C ALA A 43 5.96 -3.04 1.75
N LYS A 44 7.24 -3.05 2.12
CA LYS A 44 7.76 -3.89 3.20
C LYS A 44 7.12 -3.54 4.54
N ILE A 45 6.95 -2.26 4.87
CA ILE A 45 6.30 -1.83 6.11
C ILE A 45 4.87 -2.39 6.22
N SER A 46 4.10 -2.37 5.14
CA SER A 46 2.76 -2.96 5.13
C SER A 46 2.77 -4.48 5.30
N ILE A 47 3.73 -5.17 4.69
CA ILE A 47 3.91 -6.64 4.86
C ILE A 47 4.30 -6.97 6.30
N ASP A 48 5.26 -6.24 6.87
CA ASP A 48 5.73 -6.43 8.24
C ASP A 48 4.61 -6.10 9.25
N THR A 49 3.73 -5.14 8.92
CA THR A 49 2.54 -4.83 9.73
C THR A 49 1.56 -6.01 9.74
N LEU A 50 1.27 -6.61 8.58
CA LEU A 50 0.41 -7.79 8.49
C LEU A 50 1.04 -9.00 9.22
N ASP A 51 2.36 -9.17 9.13
CA ASP A 51 3.10 -10.25 9.79
C ASP A 51 3.04 -10.07 11.31
N MET A 52 3.23 -8.84 11.78
CA MET A 52 3.05 -8.46 13.18
C MET A 52 1.62 -8.72 13.66
N LEU A 53 0.60 -8.38 12.86
CA LEU A 53 -0.80 -8.68 13.20
C LEU A 53 -0.99 -10.18 13.42
N LEU A 54 -0.52 -11.03 12.50
CA LEU A 54 -0.63 -12.49 12.62
C LEU A 54 -0.01 -13.00 13.93
N VAL A 55 1.16 -12.48 14.31
CA VAL A 55 1.85 -12.87 15.55
C VAL A 55 1.10 -12.36 16.79
N ARG A 56 0.64 -11.10 16.78
CA ARG A 56 0.00 -10.46 17.94
C ARG A 56 -1.43 -10.94 18.19
N THR A 57 -2.14 -11.37 17.15
CA THR A 57 -3.53 -11.85 17.26
C THR A 57 -3.63 -13.36 17.31
N LYS A 58 -2.51 -14.09 17.33
CA LYS A 58 -2.48 -15.55 17.42
C LYS A 58 -3.31 -16.05 18.61
N GLY A 59 -4.22 -16.99 18.34
CA GLY A 59 -5.15 -17.54 19.33
C GLY A 59 -6.43 -16.72 19.55
N ASN A 60 -6.51 -15.51 18.98
CA ASN A 60 -7.71 -14.67 18.96
C ASN A 60 -8.41 -14.62 17.59
N LEU A 61 -7.82 -15.24 16.55
CA LEU A 61 -8.41 -15.30 15.22
C LEU A 61 -9.28 -16.55 15.08
N THR A 62 -10.38 -16.41 14.35
CA THR A 62 -11.11 -17.55 13.79
C THR A 62 -10.28 -18.22 12.69
N GLU A 63 -10.58 -19.48 12.39
CA GLU A 63 -9.90 -20.22 11.30
C GLU A 63 -9.98 -19.48 9.96
N TYR A 64 -11.11 -18.82 9.69
CA TYR A 64 -11.30 -18.03 8.49
C TYR A 64 -10.39 -16.79 8.44
N GLU A 65 -10.32 -16.02 9.54
CA GLU A 65 -9.48 -14.83 9.63
C GLU A 65 -7.99 -15.17 9.55
N GLU A 66 -7.56 -16.23 10.25
CA GLU A 66 -6.17 -16.69 10.22
C GLU A 66 -5.78 -17.13 8.80
N LYS A 67 -6.64 -17.90 8.13
CA LYS A 67 -6.42 -18.32 6.75
C LYS A 67 -6.34 -17.12 5.81
N PHE A 68 -7.27 -16.18 5.91
CA PHE A 68 -7.30 -14.99 5.06
C PHE A 68 -6.03 -14.14 5.22
N LEU A 69 -5.63 -13.85 6.46
CA LEU A 69 -4.41 -13.09 6.74
C LEU A 69 -3.16 -13.83 6.24
N THR A 70 -3.09 -15.15 6.45
CA THR A 70 -1.95 -15.97 6.03
C THR A 70 -1.83 -16.02 4.50
N GLU A 71 -2.95 -16.18 3.78
CA GLU A 71 -2.98 -16.16 2.32
C GLU A 71 -2.56 -14.79 1.78
N ALA A 72 -3.12 -13.70 2.31
CA ALA A 72 -2.74 -12.35 1.93
C ALA A 72 -1.23 -12.08 2.17
N LEU A 73 -0.70 -12.49 3.32
CA LEU A 73 0.72 -12.39 3.62
C LEU A 73 1.61 -13.17 2.66
N LYS A 74 1.23 -14.41 2.37
CA LYS A 74 1.98 -15.27 1.44
C LYS A 74 2.04 -14.64 0.06
N ASP A 75 0.90 -14.20 -0.45
CA ASP A 75 0.82 -13.57 -1.77
C ASP A 75 1.65 -12.30 -1.81
N LEU A 76 1.55 -11.43 -0.81
CA LEU A 76 2.33 -10.20 -0.75
C LEU A 76 3.84 -10.46 -0.67
N LYS A 77 4.28 -11.45 0.13
CA LYS A 77 5.71 -11.80 0.24
C LYS A 77 6.27 -12.30 -1.09
N LEU A 78 5.53 -13.13 -1.81
CA LEU A 78 5.94 -13.59 -3.15
C LEU A 78 6.02 -12.42 -4.14
N ASN A 79 4.97 -11.60 -4.20
CA ASN A 79 4.96 -10.41 -5.04
C ASN A 79 6.11 -9.45 -4.71
N TYR A 80 6.44 -9.28 -3.43
CA TYR A 80 7.52 -8.42 -2.99
C TYR A 80 8.89 -8.92 -3.42
N VAL A 81 9.16 -10.22 -3.25
CA VAL A 81 10.43 -10.83 -3.70
C VAL A 81 10.60 -10.65 -5.20
N ASP A 82 9.57 -10.96 -6.00
CA ASP A 82 9.60 -10.77 -7.45
C ASP A 82 9.93 -9.32 -7.84
N GLU A 83 9.33 -8.35 -7.14
CA GLU A 83 9.57 -6.93 -7.42
C GLU A 83 10.96 -6.46 -6.94
N VAL A 84 11.46 -6.95 -5.81
CA VAL A 84 12.83 -6.69 -5.36
C VAL A 84 13.86 -7.25 -6.36
N GLU A 85 13.61 -8.43 -6.92
CA GLU A 85 14.50 -9.01 -7.94
C GLU A 85 14.49 -8.19 -9.24
N LYS A 86 13.31 -7.75 -9.69
CA LYS A 86 13.19 -6.83 -10.84
C LYS A 86 13.86 -5.50 -10.59
N ASP A 87 13.78 -4.98 -9.38
CA ASP A 87 14.43 -3.72 -9.00
C ASP A 87 15.94 -3.86 -9.16
N LYS A 88 16.54 -4.90 -8.56
CA LYS A 88 17.98 -5.19 -8.66
C LYS A 88 18.44 -5.39 -10.11
N ALA A 89 17.60 -6.00 -10.96
CA ALA A 89 17.90 -6.17 -12.39
C ALA A 89 17.75 -4.86 -13.19
N GLY A 90 16.89 -3.93 -12.75
CA GLY A 90 16.60 -2.64 -13.38
C GLY A 90 17.47 -1.47 -12.91
N SER A 91 18.13 -1.57 -11.75
CA SER A 91 18.99 -0.51 -11.19
C SER A 91 20.26 -0.24 -12.00
N ALA A 92 20.53 -0.99 -13.07
CA ALA A 92 21.61 -0.68 -14.01
C ALA A 92 21.26 0.43 -15.04
N GLY A 93 20.07 1.05 -14.99
CA GLY A 93 19.66 1.99 -16.05
C GLY A 93 18.61 3.06 -15.76
N LYS A 94 18.36 3.49 -14.52
CA LYS A 94 17.37 4.55 -14.25
C LYS A 94 17.75 5.50 -13.11
N GLU A 95 18.85 6.23 -13.28
CA GLU A 95 18.89 7.63 -12.86
C GLU A 95 18.16 8.44 -13.94
N SER A 96 17.00 9.01 -13.61
CA SER A 96 16.41 10.23 -14.19
C SER A 96 14.88 10.17 -14.15
N SER A 97 14.31 11.08 -13.36
CA SER A 97 13.04 11.80 -13.55
C SER A 97 12.76 12.52 -12.21
N GLU A 98 13.61 13.49 -11.86
CA GLU A 98 13.30 14.92 -11.99
C GLU A 98 12.10 15.37 -11.16
N GLU A 99 12.46 15.84 -9.97
CA GLU A 99 11.96 17.04 -9.30
C GLU A 99 11.40 18.10 -10.27
N LYS A 100 10.13 18.46 -10.10
CA LYS A 100 9.58 19.73 -10.60
C LYS A 100 8.37 20.15 -9.76
N GLU A 101 8.62 20.65 -8.55
CA GLU A 101 7.70 21.61 -7.92
C GLU A 101 8.15 23.02 -8.32
N THR A 102 7.59 23.52 -9.41
CA THR A 102 7.59 24.95 -9.72
C THR A 102 6.53 25.62 -8.86
N THR A 103 6.99 26.43 -7.90
CA THR A 103 6.31 27.63 -7.40
C THR A 103 5.75 28.44 -8.57
N GLU A 104 4.44 28.70 -8.57
CA GLU A 104 3.88 29.90 -9.19
C GLU A 104 2.58 30.28 -8.48
N GLU A 105 2.76 31.21 -7.54
CA GLU A 105 1.78 32.16 -7.04
C GLU A 105 1.29 33.03 -8.21
N ASN A 106 0.00 32.96 -8.56
CA ASN A 106 -0.69 34.11 -9.12
C ASN A 106 -2.21 34.00 -8.88
N SER A 107 -2.68 34.74 -7.88
CA SER A 107 -4.09 35.10 -7.77
C SER A 107 -4.20 36.59 -8.06
N PRO A 108 -4.86 36.98 -9.16
CA PRO A 108 -5.48 38.30 -9.24
C PRO A 108 -6.99 38.24 -9.49
N GLU A 109 -7.63 39.20 -8.84
CA GLU A 109 -8.86 39.91 -9.26
C GLU A 109 -10.23 39.38 -8.82
N GLU A 110 -10.70 40.02 -7.75
CA GLU A 110 -12.00 40.71 -7.67
C GLU A 110 -12.63 41.06 -9.05
N LYS A 111 -13.86 40.58 -9.30
CA LYS A 111 -15.06 41.42 -9.59
C LYS A 111 -16.24 40.58 -10.09
N SER A 112 -17.32 40.55 -9.32
CA SER A 112 -18.73 40.45 -9.74
C SER A 112 -19.59 40.43 -8.48
N ALA A 113 -20.75 41.04 -8.39
CA ALA A 113 -21.54 41.92 -9.26
C ALA A 113 -22.52 42.62 -8.29
N GLU A 114 -22.78 43.91 -8.46
CA GLU A 114 -24.10 44.43 -8.85
C GLU A 114 -25.29 43.91 -8.02
#